data_AF-A0A3L6SFY9-F1
#
_entry.id   AF-A0A3L6SFY9-F1
#
_cell.length_a   1.000
_cell.length_b   1.000
_cell.length_c   1.000
_cell.angle_alpha   90.00
_cell.angle_beta   90.00
_cell.angle_gamma   90.00
#
_symmetry.space_group_name_H-M   'P 1'
#
loop_
_entity.id
_entity.type
_entity.pdbx_description
1 polymer ?
#
loop_
_entity_poly.entity_id
_entity_poly.type
_entity_poly.pdbx_seq_one_letter_code
_entity_poly.pdbx_strand_id
1 'polypeptide(L)'
;MRSNKAVRVLEVLNARDTARRAYQLVLARPTELEVARNVICLLLWLETIMGVQVLDNVAAMAPAAISLTLVVTEASALSSYILHGHPLPAPLQGIPTIVALCGGGRLVDFRFFKFHKDLVARGVAVIRDNVGALVFDDNLHAMLRRFEDDVNLLLTPRPPPAPELMAPFDATTRTPPEDSRSAFVAFPECHCHRPSSQDIVNYFEQTLGFGRCIERVETERPGAGQAPKHGIIVFMSAELRDKAMFQETAVFFRVDGHDMWVQLYMPPL
;
A
#
# COMPACT_ATOMS: atom_id res chain seq x y z
N MET A 1 10.73 2.93 31.07
CA MET A 1 9.46 2.31 30.64
C MET A 1 8.73 3.30 29.75
N ARG A 2 8.71 3.09 28.42
CA ARG A 2 7.78 3.84 27.55
C ARG A 2 6.38 3.29 27.85
N SER A 3 5.49 4.12 28.36
CA SER A 3 4.06 3.79 28.47
C SER A 3 3.56 3.44 27.08
N ASN A 4 3.32 2.15 26.82
CA ASN A 4 2.76 1.68 25.56
C ASN A 4 1.27 2.03 25.56
N LYS A 5 0.96 3.31 25.33
CA LYS A 5 -0.43 3.79 25.31
C LYS A 5 -1.08 3.17 24.07
N ALA A 6 -2.13 2.38 24.26
CA ALA A 6 -2.91 1.84 23.16
C ALA A 6 -3.41 2.99 22.29
N VAL A 7 -3.21 2.87 20.97
CA VAL A 7 -3.73 3.84 20.00
C VAL A 7 -5.26 3.79 20.09
N ARG A 8 -5.91 4.95 20.16
CA ARG A 8 -7.37 5.05 20.25
C ARG A 8 -8.02 5.18 18.89
N VAL A 9 -9.28 4.78 18.77
CA VAL A 9 -10.08 4.95 17.54
C VAL A 9 -10.03 6.39 17.03
N LEU A 10 -10.20 7.39 17.92
CA LEU A 10 -10.08 8.81 17.58
C LEU A 10 -8.75 9.17 16.91
N GLU A 11 -7.64 8.61 17.40
CA GLU A 11 -6.30 8.89 16.86
C GLU A 11 -6.13 8.30 15.46
N VAL A 12 -6.71 7.12 15.21
CA VAL A 12 -6.72 6.50 13.87
C VAL A 12 -7.59 7.28 12.90
N LEU A 13 -8.80 7.68 13.31
CA LEU A 13 -9.71 8.48 12.48
C LEU A 13 -9.06 9.80 12.06
N ASN A 14 -8.43 10.51 13.01
CA ASN A 14 -7.70 11.75 12.73
C ASN A 14 -6.52 11.53 11.79
N ALA A 15 -5.72 10.47 12.01
CA ALA A 15 -4.60 10.13 11.15
C ALA A 15 -5.03 9.71 9.73
N ARG A 16 -6.30 9.34 9.55
CA ARG A 16 -6.86 8.85 8.28
C ARG A 16 -7.96 9.74 7.72
N ASP A 17 -8.00 11.01 8.13
CA ASP A 17 -8.97 11.98 7.61
C ASP A 17 -8.83 12.18 6.08
N THR A 18 -7.60 12.19 5.54
CA THR A 18 -7.40 12.20 4.09
C THR A 18 -8.07 11.00 3.40
N ALA A 19 -7.93 9.79 3.96
CA ALA A 19 -8.56 8.59 3.42
C ALA A 19 -10.09 8.70 3.45
N ARG A 20 -10.65 9.28 4.53
CA ARG A 20 -12.07 9.58 4.64
C ARG A 20 -12.55 10.57 3.58
N ARG A 21 -11.83 11.67 3.37
CA ARG A 21 -12.17 12.66 2.33
C ARG A 21 -12.12 12.05 0.93
N ALA A 22 -11.07 11.29 0.63
CA ALA A 22 -10.96 10.56 -0.64
C ALA A 22 -12.13 9.57 -0.82
N TYR A 23 -12.51 8.84 0.24
CA TYR A 23 -13.66 7.93 0.21
C TYR A 23 -14.97 8.66 -0.08
N GLN A 24 -15.24 9.78 0.59
CA GLN A 24 -16.43 10.60 0.35
C GLN A 24 -16.47 11.15 -1.08
N LEU A 25 -15.31 11.55 -1.61
CA LEU A 25 -15.18 12.03 -2.98
C LEU A 25 -15.49 10.94 -4.02
N VAL A 26 -15.02 9.72 -3.79
CA VAL A 26 -15.33 8.55 -4.64
C VAL A 26 -16.82 8.18 -4.51
N LEU A 27 -17.36 8.18 -3.29
CA LEU A 27 -18.76 7.82 -3.01
C LEU A 27 -19.77 8.83 -3.56
N ALA A 28 -19.39 10.11 -3.70
CA ALA A 28 -20.25 11.14 -4.29
C ALA A 28 -20.55 10.91 -5.79
N ARG A 29 -19.85 9.97 -6.42
CA ARG A 29 -20.05 9.55 -7.81
C ARG A 29 -21.11 8.43 -7.87
N PRO A 30 -21.73 8.18 -9.04
CA PRO A 30 -22.60 7.01 -9.22
C PRO A 30 -21.74 5.73 -9.23
N THR A 31 -21.35 5.26 -8.05
CA THR A 31 -20.49 4.11 -7.84
C THR A 31 -21.06 3.27 -6.71
N GLU A 32 -21.01 1.94 -6.84
CA GLU A 32 -21.48 1.05 -5.79
C GLU A 32 -20.62 1.20 -4.53
N LEU A 33 -21.25 1.10 -3.36
CA LEU A 33 -20.59 1.26 -2.06
C LEU A 33 -19.37 0.34 -1.92
N GLU A 34 -19.50 -0.91 -2.33
CA GLU A 34 -18.43 -1.90 -2.27
C GLU A 34 -17.24 -1.53 -3.19
N VAL A 35 -17.53 -1.02 -4.38
CA VAL A 35 -16.51 -0.53 -5.31
C VAL A 35 -15.75 0.64 -4.70
N ALA A 36 -16.45 1.61 -4.09
CA ALA A 36 -15.79 2.74 -3.43
C ALA A 36 -14.86 2.29 -2.29
N ARG A 37 -15.31 1.32 -1.48
CA ARG A 37 -14.49 0.74 -0.40
C ARG A 37 -13.25 0.03 -0.94
N ASN A 38 -13.41 -0.81 -1.97
CA ASN A 38 -12.31 -1.56 -2.57
C ASN A 38 -11.28 -0.62 -3.20
N VAL A 39 -11.72 0.42 -3.91
CA VAL A 39 -10.85 1.47 -4.46
C VAL A 39 -10.03 2.14 -3.36
N ILE A 40 -10.66 2.57 -2.26
CA ILE A 40 -9.94 3.24 -1.17
C ILE A 40 -8.98 2.29 -0.46
N CYS A 41 -9.35 1.03 -0.25
CA CYS A 41 -8.44 0.05 0.35
C CYS A 41 -7.21 -0.20 -0.54
N LEU A 42 -7.38 -0.29 -1.86
CA LEU A 42 -6.27 -0.43 -2.80
C LEU A 42 -5.36 0.80 -2.81
N LEU A 43 -5.93 2.00 -2.85
CA LEU A 43 -5.16 3.25 -2.86
C LEU A 43 -4.40 3.45 -1.53
N LEU A 44 -5.03 3.14 -0.40
CA LEU A 44 -4.36 3.18 0.90
C LEU A 44 -3.23 2.15 0.95
N TRP A 45 -3.43 0.95 0.41
CA TRP A 45 -2.37 -0.06 0.32
C TRP A 45 -1.19 0.44 -0.51
N LEU A 46 -1.44 1.08 -1.65
CA LEU A 46 -0.39 1.66 -2.49
C LEU A 46 0.41 2.75 -1.75
N GLU A 47 -0.27 3.61 -0.99
CA GLU A 47 0.37 4.61 -0.15
C GLU A 47 1.33 3.99 0.89
N THR A 48 0.95 2.84 1.48
CA THR A 48 1.81 2.14 2.45
C THR A 48 3.10 1.61 1.84
N ILE A 49 3.11 1.23 0.56
CA ILE A 49 4.30 0.64 -0.07
C ILE A 49 5.15 1.64 -0.85
N MET A 50 4.54 2.71 -1.38
CA MET A 50 5.23 3.65 -2.26
C MET A 50 5.87 4.82 -1.50
N GLY A 51 5.40 5.13 -0.29
CA GLY A 51 5.82 6.33 0.43
C GLY A 51 5.42 7.64 -0.29
N VAL A 52 4.41 7.57 -1.16
CA VAL A 52 3.85 8.72 -1.89
C VAL A 52 2.44 9.00 -1.39
N GLN A 53 2.03 10.26 -1.41
CA GLN A 53 0.73 10.74 -0.93
C GLN A 53 -0.40 10.46 -1.92
N VAL A 54 -0.69 9.19 -2.17
CA VAL A 54 -1.73 8.73 -3.13
C VAL A 54 -3.09 9.32 -2.78
N LEU A 55 -3.50 9.21 -1.51
CA LEU A 55 -4.83 9.63 -1.08
C LEU A 55 -4.96 11.15 -0.96
N ASP A 56 -3.89 11.88 -0.63
CA ASP A 56 -3.93 13.35 -0.65
C ASP A 56 -4.14 13.86 -2.08
N ASN A 57 -3.43 13.27 -3.06
CA ASN A 57 -3.62 13.60 -4.47
C ASN A 57 -5.05 13.32 -4.94
N VAL A 58 -5.66 12.21 -4.51
CA VAL A 58 -7.06 11.89 -4.84
C VAL A 58 -8.02 12.84 -4.13
N ALA A 59 -7.84 13.12 -2.84
CA ALA A 59 -8.68 14.02 -2.07
C ALA A 59 -8.63 15.47 -2.56
N ALA A 60 -7.54 15.88 -3.21
CA ALA A 60 -7.39 17.20 -3.82
C ALA A 60 -8.08 17.34 -5.20
N MET A 61 -8.56 16.23 -5.80
CA MET A 61 -9.22 16.29 -7.10
C MET A 61 -10.62 16.91 -7.00
N ALA A 62 -11.02 17.64 -8.04
CA ALA A 62 -12.41 18.12 -8.13
C ALA A 62 -13.38 16.93 -8.34
N PRO A 63 -14.58 16.94 -7.74
CA PRO A 63 -15.54 15.83 -7.85
C PRO A 63 -15.91 15.44 -9.30
N ALA A 64 -15.98 16.43 -10.19
CA ALA A 64 -16.29 16.25 -11.61
C ALA A 64 -15.02 16.09 -12.49
N ALA A 65 -13.83 15.99 -11.91
CA ALA A 65 -12.60 15.88 -12.68
C ALA A 65 -12.54 14.56 -13.46
N ILE A 66 -12.03 14.65 -14.69
CA ILE A 66 -11.75 13.48 -15.53
C ILE A 66 -10.68 12.61 -14.85
N SER A 67 -9.67 13.21 -14.22
CA SER A 67 -8.62 12.49 -13.49
C SER A 67 -9.18 11.57 -12.40
N LEU A 68 -10.14 12.06 -11.60
CA LEU A 68 -10.80 11.25 -10.57
C LEU A 68 -11.58 10.08 -11.20
N THR A 69 -12.25 10.33 -12.32
CA THR A 69 -12.97 9.29 -13.08
C THR A 69 -12.02 8.18 -13.52
N LEU A 70 -10.85 8.53 -14.04
CA LEU A 70 -9.84 7.58 -14.50
C LEU A 70 -9.25 6.79 -13.33
N VAL A 71 -8.93 7.45 -12.21
CA VAL A 71 -8.44 6.78 -10.99
C VAL A 71 -9.45 5.74 -10.51
N VAL A 72 -10.73 6.11 -10.35
CA VAL A 72 -11.77 5.19 -9.87
C VAL A 72 -11.98 4.03 -10.84
N THR A 73 -11.95 4.30 -12.14
CA THR A 73 -12.14 3.28 -13.19
C THR A 73 -11.00 2.26 -13.18
N GLU A 74 -9.74 2.72 -13.18
CA GLU A 74 -8.58 1.83 -13.14
C GLU A 74 -8.48 1.09 -11.80
N ALA A 75 -8.65 1.77 -10.66
CA ALA A 75 -8.60 1.15 -9.34
C ALA A 75 -9.71 0.11 -9.14
N SER A 76 -10.92 0.36 -9.67
CA SER A 76 -12.03 -0.59 -9.62
C SER A 76 -11.73 -1.85 -10.45
N ALA A 77 -11.29 -1.67 -11.71
CA ALA A 77 -10.91 -2.79 -12.56
C ALA A 77 -9.75 -3.60 -11.97
N LEU A 78 -8.77 -2.92 -11.38
CA LEU A 78 -7.62 -3.53 -10.74
C LEU A 78 -8.01 -4.28 -9.46
N SER A 79 -8.87 -3.70 -8.62
CA SER A 79 -9.42 -4.38 -7.44
C SER A 79 -10.20 -5.64 -7.83
N SER A 80 -11.02 -5.53 -8.87
CA SER A 80 -11.80 -6.63 -9.43
C SER A 80 -10.91 -7.76 -9.94
N TYR A 81 -9.78 -7.43 -10.58
CA TYR A 81 -8.76 -8.40 -10.97
C TYR A 81 -8.06 -9.07 -9.78
N ILE A 82 -7.64 -8.27 -8.80
CA ILE A 82 -6.90 -8.77 -7.63
C ILE A 82 -7.79 -9.69 -6.79
N LEU A 83 -9.01 -9.24 -6.48
CA LEU A 83 -9.92 -9.92 -5.54
C LEU A 83 -10.74 -11.04 -6.19
N HIS A 84 -11.14 -10.88 -7.45
CA HIS A 84 -12.06 -11.83 -8.12
C HIS A 84 -11.46 -12.50 -9.36
N GLY A 85 -10.27 -12.07 -9.81
CA GLY A 85 -9.64 -12.62 -11.02
C GLY A 85 -10.29 -12.18 -12.32
N HIS A 86 -11.13 -11.15 -12.30
CA HIS A 86 -11.74 -10.62 -13.52
C HIS A 86 -10.67 -9.97 -14.42
N PRO A 87 -10.66 -10.26 -15.74
CA PRO A 87 -9.65 -9.70 -16.63
C PRO A 87 -9.78 -8.17 -16.71
N LEU A 88 -8.64 -7.47 -16.80
CA LEU A 88 -8.68 -6.04 -17.06
C LEU A 88 -9.22 -5.78 -18.47
N PRO A 89 -10.16 -4.84 -18.63
CA PRO A 89 -10.58 -4.35 -19.94
C PRO A 89 -9.38 -3.86 -20.75
N ALA A 90 -9.40 -4.09 -22.08
CA ALA A 90 -8.31 -3.69 -22.97
C ALA A 90 -7.89 -2.20 -22.84
N PRO A 91 -8.79 -1.22 -22.69
CA PRO A 91 -8.41 0.19 -22.52
C PRO A 91 -7.66 0.48 -21.21
N LEU A 92 -7.75 -0.41 -20.22
CA LEU A 92 -7.13 -0.28 -18.91
C LEU A 92 -5.86 -1.14 -18.79
N GLN A 93 -5.46 -1.83 -19.87
CA GLN A 93 -4.21 -2.58 -19.91
C GLN A 93 -3.05 -1.60 -19.72
N GLY A 94 -2.33 -1.77 -18.60
CA GLY A 94 -1.19 -0.91 -18.23
C GLY A 94 -1.49 0.10 -17.13
N ILE A 95 -2.76 0.29 -16.72
CA ILE A 95 -3.17 1.12 -15.57
C ILE A 95 -2.42 2.47 -15.46
N PRO A 96 -2.35 3.27 -16.55
CA PRO A 96 -1.48 4.44 -16.63
C PRO A 96 -1.79 5.51 -15.56
N THR A 97 -3.05 5.66 -15.15
CA THR A 97 -3.45 6.65 -14.15
C THR A 97 -2.96 6.23 -12.77
N ILE A 98 -3.10 4.96 -12.39
CA ILE A 98 -2.55 4.42 -11.14
C ILE A 98 -1.02 4.48 -11.13
N VAL A 99 -0.39 4.15 -12.25
CA VAL A 99 1.07 4.25 -12.43
C VAL A 99 1.56 5.68 -12.23
N ALA A 100 0.88 6.66 -12.84
CA ALA A 100 1.21 8.07 -12.67
C ALA A 100 1.01 8.54 -11.22
N LEU A 101 -0.08 8.11 -10.58
CA LEU A 101 -0.37 8.41 -9.18
C LEU A 101 0.69 7.87 -8.23
N CYS A 102 1.33 6.75 -8.59
CA CYS A 102 2.43 6.12 -7.85
C CYS A 102 3.83 6.64 -8.25
N GLY A 103 3.94 7.77 -8.94
CA GLY A 103 5.24 8.38 -9.27
C GLY A 103 5.91 7.83 -10.54
N GLY A 104 5.14 7.28 -11.48
CA GLY A 104 5.60 7.05 -12.86
C GLY A 104 6.24 5.69 -13.14
N GLY A 105 5.82 4.62 -12.44
CA GLY A 105 6.02 3.25 -12.91
C GLY A 105 7.35 2.57 -12.59
N ARG A 106 8.15 3.14 -11.69
CA ARG A 106 9.41 2.50 -11.25
C ARG A 106 9.20 1.15 -10.58
N LEU A 107 8.15 1.03 -9.74
CA LEU A 107 7.78 -0.20 -9.03
C LEU A 107 6.42 -0.73 -9.47
N VAL A 108 5.43 0.17 -9.55
CA VAL A 108 4.04 -0.22 -9.81
C VAL A 108 3.74 -0.14 -11.29
N ASP A 109 3.42 -1.28 -11.88
CA ASP A 109 2.77 -1.39 -13.20
C ASP A 109 1.79 -2.57 -13.18
N PHE A 110 1.11 -2.87 -14.29
CA PHE A 110 0.19 -4.01 -14.29
C PHE A 110 0.87 -5.37 -14.03
N ARG A 111 2.13 -5.53 -14.46
CA ARG A 111 2.90 -6.78 -14.23
C ARG A 111 3.25 -6.95 -12.76
N PHE A 112 3.45 -5.86 -12.02
CA PHE A 112 3.60 -5.87 -10.56
C PHE A 112 2.37 -6.53 -9.91
N PHE A 113 1.17 -6.07 -10.23
CA PHE A 113 -0.06 -6.65 -9.66
C PHE A 113 -0.33 -8.08 -10.11
N LYS A 114 0.05 -8.42 -11.34
CA LYS A 114 -0.04 -9.80 -11.83
C LYS A 114 0.90 -10.74 -11.06
N PHE A 115 2.14 -10.32 -10.81
CA PHE A 115 3.15 -11.13 -10.14
C PHE A 115 2.90 -11.21 -8.62
N HIS A 116 2.52 -10.11 -7.97
CA HIS A 116 2.29 -10.02 -6.53
C HIS A 116 0.82 -10.19 -6.11
N LYS A 117 -0.04 -10.70 -7.00
CA LYS A 117 -1.51 -10.69 -6.85
C LYS A 117 -1.99 -11.10 -5.45
N ASP A 118 -1.52 -12.24 -4.95
CA ASP A 118 -1.98 -12.77 -3.66
C ASP A 118 -1.50 -11.92 -2.48
N LEU A 119 -0.29 -11.38 -2.55
CA LEU A 119 0.24 -10.47 -1.53
C LEU A 119 -0.57 -9.17 -1.50
N VAL A 120 -0.87 -8.60 -2.67
CA VAL A 120 -1.71 -7.39 -2.77
C VAL A 120 -3.12 -7.68 -2.25
N ALA A 121 -3.74 -8.79 -2.66
CA ALA A 121 -5.07 -9.17 -2.22
C ALA A 121 -5.17 -9.28 -0.69
N ARG A 122 -4.18 -9.94 -0.05
CA ARG A 122 -4.11 -10.04 1.41
C ARG A 122 -3.91 -8.69 2.08
N GLY A 123 -2.99 -7.86 1.58
CA GLY A 123 -2.74 -6.53 2.15
C GLY A 123 -3.97 -5.61 2.07
N VAL A 124 -4.68 -5.63 0.94
CA VAL A 124 -5.93 -4.89 0.75
C VAL A 124 -7.02 -5.40 1.70
N ALA A 125 -7.12 -6.71 1.91
CA ALA A 125 -8.07 -7.29 2.86
C ALA A 125 -7.78 -6.85 4.32
N VAL A 126 -6.52 -6.88 4.75
CA VAL A 126 -6.11 -6.40 6.08
C VAL A 126 -6.48 -4.93 6.29
N ILE A 127 -6.24 -4.09 5.28
CA ILE A 127 -6.67 -2.69 5.32
C ILE A 127 -8.18 -2.59 5.49
N ARG A 128 -8.94 -3.31 4.67
CA ARG A 128 -10.41 -3.26 4.69
C ARG A 128 -10.96 -3.64 6.07
N ASP A 129 -10.43 -4.70 6.66
CA ASP A 129 -10.95 -5.30 7.88
C ASP A 129 -10.47 -4.55 9.15
N ASN A 130 -9.41 -3.74 9.05
CA ASN A 130 -8.88 -2.91 10.14
C ASN A 130 -9.22 -1.41 9.93
N VAL A 131 -8.28 -0.64 9.36
CA VAL A 131 -8.39 0.82 9.22
C VAL A 131 -9.57 1.23 8.32
N GLY A 132 -9.84 0.45 7.27
CA GLY A 132 -10.95 0.65 6.36
C GLY A 132 -12.30 0.62 7.09
N ALA A 133 -12.49 -0.30 8.03
CA ALA A 133 -13.70 -0.38 8.83
C ALA A 133 -14.00 0.93 9.57
N LEU A 134 -12.97 1.63 10.06
CA LEU A 134 -13.12 2.93 10.70
C LEU A 134 -13.37 4.05 9.69
N VAL A 135 -12.60 4.09 8.59
CA VAL A 135 -12.73 5.11 7.52
C VAL A 135 -14.13 5.09 6.88
N PHE A 136 -14.74 3.93 6.78
CA PHE A 136 -16.06 3.76 6.16
C PHE A 136 -17.23 3.92 7.14
N ASP A 137 -16.97 4.09 8.44
CA ASP A 137 -18.00 4.20 9.47
C ASP A 137 -18.50 5.65 9.61
N ASP A 138 -19.68 5.92 9.04
CA ASP A 138 -20.31 7.24 9.08
C ASP A 138 -20.69 7.67 10.50
N ASN A 139 -20.99 6.73 11.41
CA ASN A 139 -21.35 7.03 12.79
C ASN A 139 -20.14 7.49 13.58
N LEU A 140 -19.01 6.78 13.46
CA LEU A 140 -17.74 7.19 14.09
C LEU A 140 -17.33 8.59 13.62
N HIS A 141 -17.40 8.86 12.32
CA HIS A 141 -17.10 10.19 11.78
C HIS A 141 -18.12 11.26 12.17
N ALA A 142 -19.39 10.92 12.39
CA ALA A 142 -20.38 11.86 12.93
C ALA A 142 -20.11 12.17 14.41
N MET A 143 -19.74 11.18 15.22
CA MET A 143 -19.34 11.38 16.62
C MET A 143 -18.08 12.23 16.72
N LEU A 144 -17.09 11.98 15.86
CA LEU A 144 -15.88 12.79 15.78
C LEU A 144 -16.19 14.26 15.52
N ARG A 145 -16.97 14.55 14.47
CA ARG A 145 -17.34 15.93 14.11
C ARG A 145 -18.08 16.65 15.24
N ARG A 146 -19.03 15.98 15.91
CA ARG A 146 -19.73 16.56 17.07
C ARG A 146 -18.77 16.92 18.19
N PHE A 147 -17.83 16.02 18.49
CA PHE A 147 -16.82 16.29 19.50
C PHE A 147 -15.93 17.48 19.11
N GLU A 148 -15.50 17.57 17.85
CA GLU A 148 -14.71 18.71 17.34
C GLU A 148 -15.49 20.03 17.41
N ASP A 149 -16.77 20.02 17.04
CA ASP A 149 -17.65 21.19 17.11
C ASP A 149 -17.83 21.67 18.57
N ASP A 150 -18.10 20.76 19.51
CA ASP A 150 -18.24 21.08 20.93
C ASP A 150 -16.95 21.70 21.51
N VAL A 151 -15.79 21.25 21.02
CA VAL A 151 -14.48 21.77 21.40
C VAL A 151 -14.27 23.18 20.85
N ASN A 152 -14.63 23.40 19.58
CA ASN A 152 -14.50 24.70 18.92
C ASN A 152 -15.45 25.75 19.51
N LEU A 153 -16.62 25.32 20.01
CA LEU A 153 -17.61 26.19 20.66
C LEU A 153 -17.26 26.55 22.11
N LEU A 154 -16.08 26.15 22.62
CA LEU A 154 -15.61 26.42 23.99
C LEU A 154 -16.64 26.08 25.08
N LEU A 155 -17.46 25.04 24.85
CA LEU A 155 -18.47 24.62 25.81
C LEU A 155 -17.79 24.27 27.15
N THR A 156 -18.30 24.83 28.25
CA THR A 156 -17.81 24.59 29.61
C THR A 156 -18.89 23.94 30.46
N PRO A 157 -18.64 22.77 31.08
CA PRO A 157 -17.42 21.95 30.94
C PRO A 157 -17.32 21.28 29.57
N ARG A 158 -16.08 21.05 29.10
CA ARG A 158 -15.83 20.37 27.81
C ARG A 158 -16.39 18.95 27.88
N PRO A 159 -17.31 18.55 26.98
CA PRO A 159 -17.83 17.19 26.99
C PRO A 159 -16.69 16.21 26.67
N PRO A 160 -16.59 15.06 27.36
CA PRO A 160 -15.64 14.03 27.01
C PRO A 160 -15.99 13.43 25.63
N PRO A 161 -15.01 12.94 24.86
CA PRO A 161 -15.31 12.21 23.63
C PRO A 161 -16.15 10.97 23.93
N ALA A 162 -16.98 10.56 22.97
CA ALA A 162 -17.79 9.35 23.07
C ALA A 162 -16.91 8.12 23.41
N PRO A 163 -17.40 7.16 24.23
CA PRO A 163 -16.63 5.97 24.62
C PRO A 163 -16.05 5.20 23.42
N GLU A 164 -16.77 5.14 22.31
CA GLU A 164 -16.38 4.49 21.05
C GLU A 164 -15.13 5.14 20.44
N LEU A 165 -15.03 6.48 20.50
CA LEU A 165 -13.85 7.22 20.04
C LEU A 165 -12.64 7.00 20.96
N MET A 166 -12.91 6.72 22.23
CA MET A 166 -11.89 6.47 23.26
C MET A 166 -11.47 5.01 23.36
N ALA A 167 -12.18 4.10 22.69
CA ALA A 167 -11.86 2.69 22.66
C ALA A 167 -10.45 2.45 22.09
N PRO A 168 -9.73 1.42 22.59
CA PRO A 168 -8.48 1.01 21.97
C PRO A 168 -8.74 0.53 20.54
N PHE A 169 -7.84 0.87 19.64
CA PHE A 169 -7.81 0.32 18.29
C PHE A 169 -7.06 -1.00 18.31
N ASP A 170 -7.80 -2.09 18.12
CA ASP A 170 -7.26 -3.45 18.04
C ASP A 170 -7.38 -3.96 16.59
N ALA A 171 -6.25 -4.21 15.94
CA ALA A 171 -6.22 -4.82 14.62
C ALA A 171 -6.78 -6.25 14.68
N THR A 172 -7.83 -6.51 13.91
CA THR A 172 -8.56 -7.79 13.89
C THR A 172 -7.90 -8.81 12.96
N THR A 173 -7.25 -8.32 11.91
CA THR A 173 -6.55 -9.13 10.90
C THR A 173 -5.10 -8.69 10.80
N ARG A 174 -4.20 -9.62 10.42
CA ARG A 174 -2.77 -9.34 10.24
C ARG A 174 -2.24 -10.08 9.03
N THR A 175 -1.22 -9.50 8.39
CA THR A 175 -0.48 -10.20 7.34
C THR A 175 0.37 -11.34 7.90
N PRO A 176 0.77 -12.33 7.08
CA PRO A 176 1.73 -13.34 7.49
C PRO A 176 3.06 -12.71 7.97
N PRO A 177 3.80 -13.36 8.88
CA PRO A 177 5.11 -12.87 9.32
C PRO A 177 6.11 -12.63 8.18
N GLU A 178 5.98 -13.39 7.09
CA GLU A 178 6.79 -13.24 5.87
C GLU A 178 6.71 -11.85 5.24
N ASP A 179 5.52 -11.25 5.22
CA ASP A 179 5.31 -9.93 4.64
C ASP A 179 6.19 -8.87 5.33
N SER A 180 6.36 -8.99 6.67
CA SER A 180 7.16 -8.07 7.50
C SER A 180 8.68 -8.17 7.31
N ARG A 181 9.14 -9.15 6.54
CA ARG A 181 10.56 -9.42 6.24
C ARG A 181 10.80 -9.47 4.74
N SER A 182 9.88 -8.92 3.96
CA SER A 182 9.94 -8.90 2.49
C SER A 182 10.29 -7.51 1.95
N ALA A 183 10.88 -7.47 0.76
CA ALA A 183 11.09 -6.27 -0.03
C ALA A 183 10.77 -6.55 -1.51
N PHE A 184 10.08 -5.63 -2.16
CA PHE A 184 9.83 -5.68 -3.60
C PHE A 184 11.07 -5.27 -4.37
N VAL A 185 11.23 -5.86 -5.55
CA VAL A 185 12.32 -5.57 -6.47
C VAL A 185 11.74 -5.12 -7.79
N ALA A 186 12.28 -4.04 -8.34
CA ALA A 186 12.03 -3.61 -9.71
C ALA A 186 13.33 -3.52 -10.51
N PHE A 187 13.32 -4.09 -11.69
CA PHE A 187 14.44 -4.09 -12.64
C PHE A 187 14.20 -3.06 -13.75
N PRO A 188 15.06 -2.03 -13.93
CA PRO A 188 14.92 -1.01 -14.98
C PRO A 188 14.93 -1.65 -16.36
N GLU A 189 14.02 -1.30 -17.28
CA GLU A 189 13.95 -1.93 -18.61
C GLU A 189 15.32 -2.03 -19.32
N CYS A 190 15.82 -3.25 -19.52
CA CYS A 190 17.03 -3.52 -20.29
C CYS A 190 16.81 -4.77 -21.15
N HIS A 191 17.34 -4.74 -22.37
CA HIS A 191 17.40 -5.90 -23.26
C HIS A 191 18.59 -6.84 -22.96
N CYS A 192 19.38 -6.51 -21.94
CA CYS A 192 20.52 -7.27 -21.46
C CYS A 192 20.10 -8.35 -20.44
N HIS A 193 21.06 -9.20 -20.06
CA HIS A 193 20.89 -10.20 -19.00
C HIS A 193 20.40 -9.55 -17.69
N ARG A 194 19.67 -10.30 -16.86
CA ARG A 194 19.21 -9.86 -15.54
C ARG A 194 19.92 -10.66 -14.46
N PRO A 195 20.21 -10.06 -13.29
CA PRO A 195 20.75 -10.85 -12.20
C PRO A 195 19.77 -11.97 -11.86
N SER A 196 20.28 -13.19 -11.81
CA SER A 196 19.52 -14.34 -11.36
C SER A 196 19.20 -14.21 -9.86
N SER A 197 18.25 -15.01 -9.36
CA SER A 197 18.02 -15.11 -7.91
C SER A 197 19.31 -15.41 -7.13
N GLN A 198 20.22 -16.20 -7.70
CA GLN A 198 21.49 -16.53 -7.05
C GLN A 198 22.46 -15.36 -7.05
N ASP A 199 22.49 -14.53 -8.10
CA ASP A 199 23.33 -13.33 -8.14
C ASP A 199 22.89 -12.32 -7.08
N ILE A 200 21.57 -12.17 -6.89
CA ILE A 200 21.01 -11.33 -5.82
C ILE A 200 21.40 -11.90 -4.46
N VAL A 201 21.25 -13.22 -4.23
CA VAL A 201 21.67 -13.86 -2.98
C VAL A 201 23.16 -13.61 -2.70
N ASN A 202 24.03 -13.93 -3.66
CA ASN A 202 25.47 -13.75 -3.52
C ASN A 202 25.84 -12.28 -3.23
N TYR A 203 25.15 -11.34 -3.87
CA TYR A 203 25.41 -9.92 -3.65
C TYR A 203 25.11 -9.49 -2.21
N PHE A 204 23.96 -9.84 -1.65
CA PHE A 204 23.65 -9.48 -0.26
C PHE A 204 24.50 -10.25 0.74
N GLU A 205 24.67 -11.56 0.54
CA GLU A 205 25.31 -12.41 1.55
C GLU A 205 26.85 -12.31 1.51
N GLN A 206 27.44 -12.17 0.32
CA GLN A 206 28.89 -12.19 0.12
C GLN A 206 29.43 -10.78 -0.16
N THR A 207 28.88 -10.06 -1.14
CA THR A 207 29.42 -8.75 -1.56
C THR A 207 29.17 -7.66 -0.51
N LEU A 208 27.96 -7.60 0.04
CA LEU A 208 27.64 -6.68 1.15
C LEU A 208 28.02 -7.24 2.52
N GLY A 209 28.39 -8.52 2.60
CA GLY A 209 28.92 -9.14 3.82
C GLY A 209 27.88 -9.37 4.92
N PHE A 210 26.58 -9.47 4.60
CA PHE A 210 25.54 -9.75 5.59
C PHE A 210 25.51 -11.21 6.06
N GLY A 211 26.30 -12.10 5.44
CA GLY A 211 26.21 -13.54 5.68
C GLY A 211 24.85 -14.08 5.25
N ARG A 212 24.42 -15.20 5.81
CA ARG A 212 23.14 -15.84 5.44
C ARG A 212 21.95 -14.98 5.89
N CYS A 213 21.47 -14.08 5.03
CA CYS A 213 20.42 -13.12 5.34
C CYS A 213 19.17 -13.26 4.46
N ILE A 214 19.25 -13.98 3.34
CA ILE A 214 18.13 -14.19 2.43
C ILE A 214 17.57 -15.59 2.61
N GLU A 215 16.25 -15.69 2.76
CA GLU A 215 15.54 -16.96 2.73
C GLU A 215 15.23 -17.39 1.29
N ARG A 216 14.69 -16.48 0.48
CA ARG A 216 14.38 -16.72 -0.93
C ARG A 216 14.34 -15.43 -1.75
N VAL A 217 14.60 -15.59 -3.05
CA VAL A 217 14.38 -14.55 -4.06
C VAL A 217 13.54 -15.13 -5.19
N GLU A 218 12.40 -14.50 -5.44
CA GLU A 218 11.54 -14.85 -6.56
C GLU A 218 11.50 -13.70 -7.56
N THR A 219 11.65 -14.02 -8.83
CA THR A 219 11.53 -13.08 -9.92
C THR A 219 10.36 -13.47 -10.80
N GLU A 220 9.70 -12.46 -11.36
CA GLU A 220 8.65 -12.64 -12.35
C GLU A 220 9.13 -13.55 -13.49
N ARG A 221 8.25 -14.47 -13.93
CA ARG A 221 8.45 -15.31 -15.11
C ARG A 221 7.58 -14.76 -16.25
N PRO A 222 8.10 -13.84 -17.07
CA PRO A 222 7.30 -13.16 -18.07
C PRO A 222 7.04 -14.04 -19.30
N GLY A 223 6.20 -13.55 -20.22
CA GLY A 223 5.95 -14.24 -21.49
C GLY A 223 7.18 -14.29 -22.40
N ALA A 224 7.12 -15.10 -23.45
CA ALA A 224 8.21 -15.24 -24.42
C ALA A 224 8.66 -13.86 -24.97
N GLY A 225 9.97 -13.62 -24.95
CA GLY A 225 10.58 -12.36 -25.44
C GLY A 225 10.53 -11.17 -24.48
N GLN A 226 9.95 -11.33 -23.28
CA GLN A 226 9.93 -10.29 -22.25
C GLN A 226 10.98 -10.54 -21.17
N ALA A 227 11.63 -9.49 -20.66
CA ALA A 227 12.51 -9.57 -19.50
C ALA A 227 11.71 -9.45 -18.19
N PRO A 228 12.12 -10.13 -17.09
CA PRO A 228 11.55 -9.92 -15.77
C PRO A 228 11.63 -8.45 -15.37
N LYS A 229 10.53 -7.91 -14.82
CA LYS A 229 10.47 -6.54 -14.30
C LYS A 229 10.39 -6.50 -12.79
N HIS A 230 9.75 -7.50 -12.20
CA HIS A 230 9.45 -7.52 -10.76
C HIS A 230 10.07 -8.72 -10.07
N GLY A 231 10.32 -8.56 -8.78
CA GLY A 231 10.79 -9.60 -7.90
C GLY A 231 10.40 -9.34 -6.46
N ILE A 232 10.65 -10.31 -5.59
CA ILE A 232 10.52 -10.18 -4.15
C ILE A 232 11.70 -10.88 -3.49
N ILE A 233 12.30 -10.21 -2.51
CA ILE A 233 13.31 -10.77 -1.63
C ILE A 233 12.64 -10.99 -0.28
N VAL A 234 12.77 -12.20 0.24
CA VAL A 234 12.34 -12.54 1.60
C VAL A 234 13.59 -12.77 2.44
N PHE A 235 13.77 -11.94 3.45
CA PHE A 235 14.90 -12.00 4.38
C PHE A 235 14.59 -12.90 5.56
N MET A 236 15.62 -13.50 6.16
CA MET A 236 15.48 -14.40 7.32
C MET A 236 14.78 -13.74 8.52
N SER A 237 14.91 -12.42 8.71
CA SER A 237 14.15 -11.64 9.69
C SER A 237 13.94 -10.20 9.24
N ALA A 238 13.00 -9.51 9.89
CA ALA A 238 12.75 -8.08 9.64
C ALA A 238 13.99 -7.24 9.97
N GLU A 239 14.73 -7.58 11.02
CA GLU A 239 15.96 -6.88 11.41
C GLU A 239 17.05 -7.04 10.35
N LEU A 240 17.14 -8.22 9.70
CA LEU A 240 18.09 -8.45 8.63
C LEU A 240 17.70 -7.72 7.36
N ARG A 241 16.40 -7.69 7.01
CA ARG A 241 15.87 -6.83 5.94
C ARG A 241 16.26 -5.38 6.19
N ASP A 242 15.94 -4.84 7.36
CA ASP A 242 16.16 -3.42 7.67
C ASP A 242 17.65 -3.07 7.62
N LYS A 243 18.53 -3.96 8.12
CA LYS A 243 19.98 -3.78 7.99
C LYS A 243 20.45 -3.85 6.54
N ALA A 244 19.98 -4.84 5.77
CA ALA A 244 20.33 -5.00 4.35
C ALA A 244 19.83 -3.84 3.48
N MET A 245 18.76 -3.18 3.92
CA MET A 245 18.16 -1.99 3.32
C MET A 245 18.72 -0.69 3.91
N PHE A 246 19.80 -0.74 4.71
CA PHE A 246 20.42 0.43 5.35
C PHE A 246 19.46 1.30 6.19
N GLN A 247 18.41 0.70 6.76
CA GLN A 247 17.31 1.38 7.46
C GLN A 247 16.49 2.34 6.58
N GLU A 248 16.61 2.23 5.27
CA GLU A 248 15.87 3.02 4.29
C GLU A 248 14.63 2.27 3.80
N THR A 249 13.59 3.00 3.43
CA THR A 249 12.37 2.42 2.84
C THR A 249 12.58 1.99 1.39
N ALA A 250 13.57 2.56 0.71
CA ALA A 250 13.91 2.22 -0.66
C ALA A 250 15.39 2.44 -0.94
N VAL A 251 16.03 1.48 -1.62
CA VAL A 251 17.47 1.52 -1.93
C VAL A 251 17.70 1.07 -3.37
N PHE A 252 18.66 1.72 -4.00
CA PHE A 252 19.18 1.30 -5.29
C PHE A 252 20.44 0.45 -5.10
N PHE A 253 20.45 -0.71 -5.74
CA PHE A 253 21.60 -1.61 -5.77
C PHE A 253 22.10 -1.80 -7.19
N ARG A 254 23.40 -2.11 -7.30
CA ARG A 254 24.01 -2.54 -8.55
C ARG A 254 24.56 -3.95 -8.39
N VAL A 255 23.81 -4.92 -8.87
CA VAL A 255 24.09 -6.36 -8.77
C VAL A 255 24.66 -6.85 -10.10
N ASP A 256 25.91 -7.33 -10.09
CA ASP A 256 26.60 -7.79 -11.30
C ASP A 256 26.55 -6.77 -12.46
N GLY A 257 26.78 -5.49 -12.13
CA GLY A 257 26.72 -4.40 -13.11
C GLY A 257 25.30 -3.94 -13.51
N HIS A 258 24.25 -4.63 -13.04
CA HIS A 258 22.85 -4.33 -13.34
C HIS A 258 22.16 -3.58 -12.21
N ASP A 259 21.39 -2.59 -12.61
CA ASP A 259 20.65 -1.73 -11.69
C ASP A 259 19.40 -2.44 -11.16
N MET A 260 19.13 -2.28 -9.87
CA MET A 260 18.01 -2.89 -9.18
C MET A 260 17.45 -1.90 -8.16
N TRP A 261 16.16 -1.59 -8.26
CA TRP A 261 15.44 -0.82 -7.25
C TRP A 261 14.79 -1.77 -6.25
N VAL A 262 15.01 -1.55 -4.96
CA VAL A 262 14.42 -2.37 -3.91
C VAL A 262 13.59 -1.48 -3.00
N GLN A 263 12.33 -1.84 -2.81
CA GLN A 263 11.36 -1.15 -1.96
C GLN A 263 10.97 -2.04 -0.80
N LEU A 264 11.14 -1.55 0.42
CA LEU A 264 10.71 -2.25 1.62
C LEU A 264 9.19 -2.46 1.61
N TYR A 265 8.73 -3.68 1.84
CA TYR A 265 7.30 -3.93 2.03
C TYR A 265 6.95 -3.66 3.49
N MET A 266 6.15 -2.60 3.71
CA MET A 266 5.54 -2.30 5.00
C MET A 266 4.12 -2.88 4.98
N PRO A 267 3.89 -4.07 5.54
CA PRO A 267 2.53 -4.61 5.61
C PRO A 267 1.64 -3.63 6.39
N PRO A 268 0.38 -3.44 5.96
CA PRO A 268 -0.57 -2.66 6.73
C PRO A 268 -0.79 -3.32 8.10
N LEU A 269 -0.77 -2.49 9.15
CA LEU A 269 -0.89 -2.89 10.57
C LEU A 269 -2.19 -3.65 10.88
#